data_AF-A0A965I4N2-F1
#
_entry.id   AF-A0A965I4N2-F1
#
_cell.length_a   1.000
_cell.length_b   1.000
_cell.length_c   1.000
_cell.angle_alpha   90.00
_cell.angle_beta   90.00
_cell.angle_gamma   90.00
#
_symmetry.space_group_name_H-M   'P 1'
#
loop_
_entity.id
_entity.type
_entity.pdbx_description
1 polymer ?
#
loop_
_entity_poly.entity_id
_entity_poly.type
_entity_poly.pdbx_seq_one_letter_code
_entity_poly.pdbx_strand_id
1 'polypeptide(L)'
;MTVINTNAAALMAKTYAVKANRKMQTSMERLSSGLRINRAADDAAGLAVGNKMTRSIKSYEIGARNSANMISLLAAAENSLSQILDMQLRIRELAVQSANGVYTARDRDNLEIESAGLIQEMDRLAAHTKFNGVSLLDGSFEGKTIQTGAFNGDHILLSIEKLVSSSLGRYWETTTFTNGGFDAAGPVTSPAADVSAIP
;
A
#
# COMPACT_ATOMS: atom_id res chain seq x y z
N MET A 1 -16.87 -1.58 84.13
CA MET A 1 -16.21 -0.26 83.95
C MET A 1 -16.94 0.50 82.85
N THR A 2 -17.62 1.58 83.20
CA THR A 2 -18.25 2.51 82.26
C THR A 2 -17.35 3.74 82.14
N VAL A 3 -16.71 3.92 80.98
CA VAL A 3 -15.84 5.07 80.71
C VAL A 3 -16.68 6.10 79.95
N ILE A 4 -16.94 7.26 80.57
CA ILE A 4 -17.86 8.28 80.03
C ILE A 4 -17.16 9.16 78.97
N ASN A 5 -15.85 9.38 79.10
CA ASN A 5 -15.10 10.30 78.25
C ASN A 5 -14.64 9.68 76.92
N THR A 6 -14.57 8.34 76.83
CA THR A 6 -14.17 7.61 75.62
C THR A 6 -15.19 6.52 75.31
N ASN A 7 -16.08 6.79 74.36
CA ASN A 7 -17.08 5.83 73.91
C ASN A 7 -16.50 4.90 72.82
N ALA A 8 -15.99 3.74 73.24
CA ALA A 8 -15.41 2.74 72.33
C ALA A 8 -16.43 2.16 71.34
N ALA A 9 -17.70 1.99 71.74
CA ALA A 9 -18.75 1.49 70.86
C ALA A 9 -19.08 2.47 69.72
N ALA A 10 -19.17 3.76 70.03
CA ALA A 10 -19.36 4.81 69.02
C ALA A 10 -18.15 4.92 68.08
N LEU A 11 -16.93 4.77 68.59
CA LEU A 11 -15.73 4.76 67.76
C LEU A 11 -15.72 3.57 66.80
N MET A 12 -16.06 2.36 67.27
CA MET A 12 -16.18 1.18 66.41
C MET A 12 -17.26 1.39 65.33
N ALA A 13 -18.46 1.85 65.72
CA ALA A 13 -19.54 2.16 64.77
C ALA A 13 -19.09 3.16 63.69
N LYS A 14 -18.38 4.23 64.06
CA LYS A 14 -17.81 5.21 63.13
C LYS A 14 -16.81 4.56 62.16
N THR A 15 -15.91 3.71 62.64
CA THR A 15 -14.93 3.03 61.75
C THR A 15 -15.60 2.12 60.72
N TYR A 16 -16.64 1.38 61.11
CA TYR A 16 -17.42 0.55 60.17
C TYR A 16 -18.25 1.40 59.20
N ALA A 17 -18.87 2.50 59.65
CA ALA A 17 -19.59 3.43 58.79
C ALA A 17 -18.67 4.07 57.73
N VAL A 18 -17.43 4.43 58.10
CA VAL A 18 -16.43 4.94 57.13
C VAL A 18 -16.03 3.86 56.13
N LYS A 19 -15.83 2.61 56.58
CA LYS A 19 -15.55 1.49 55.66
C LYS A 19 -16.71 1.22 54.70
N ALA A 20 -17.95 1.28 55.17
CA ALA A 20 -19.15 1.11 54.34
C ALA A 20 -19.28 2.23 53.29
N ASN A 21 -19.08 3.49 53.70
CA ASN A 21 -19.08 4.63 52.78
C ASN A 21 -18.01 4.50 51.69
N ARG A 22 -16.78 4.07 52.03
CA ARG A 22 -15.71 3.84 51.04
C ARG A 22 -16.07 2.74 50.03
N LYS A 23 -16.68 1.64 50.49
CA LYS A 23 -17.18 0.58 49.60
C LYS A 23 -18.28 1.11 48.67
N MET A 24 -19.22 1.89 49.21
CA MET A 24 -20.29 2.50 48.42
C MET A 24 -19.73 3.45 47.35
N GLN A 25 -18.77 4.31 47.71
CA GLN A 25 -18.09 5.21 46.76
C GLN A 25 -17.42 4.43 45.63
N THR A 26 -16.74 3.32 45.95
CA THR A 26 -16.10 2.46 44.93
C THR A 26 -17.12 1.83 44.00
N SER A 27 -18.25 1.33 44.54
CA SER A 27 -19.34 0.78 43.72
C SER A 27 -19.98 1.85 42.82
N MET A 28 -20.14 3.08 43.31
CA MET A 28 -20.64 4.20 42.52
C MET A 28 -19.66 4.62 41.42
N GLU A 29 -18.35 4.62 41.69
CA GLU A 29 -17.30 4.89 40.68
C GLU A 29 -17.33 3.83 39.57
N ARG A 30 -17.48 2.54 39.91
CA ARG A 30 -17.64 1.45 38.93
C ARG A 30 -18.93 1.54 38.14
N LEU A 31 -20.04 1.89 38.79
CA LEU A 31 -21.32 2.09 38.11
C LEU A 31 -21.25 3.24 37.10
N SER A 32 -20.68 4.38 37.50
CA SER A 32 -20.60 5.58 36.67
C SER A 32 -19.64 5.42 35.48
N SER A 33 -18.56 4.65 35.65
CA SER A 33 -17.58 4.38 34.59
C SER A 33 -17.96 3.20 33.70
N GLY A 34 -18.79 2.28 34.21
CA GLY A 34 -19.05 0.98 33.59
C GLY A 34 -17.85 0.03 33.63
N LEU A 35 -16.73 0.42 34.25
CA LEU A 35 -15.50 -0.37 34.31
C LEU A 35 -15.35 -1.01 35.67
N ARG A 36 -15.01 -2.32 35.68
CA ARG A 36 -14.70 -3.04 36.91
C ARG A 36 -13.42 -2.55 37.58
N ILE A 37 -12.44 -2.11 36.80
CA ILE A 37 -11.12 -1.65 37.27
C ILE A 37 -10.95 -0.20 36.83
N ASN A 38 -11.04 0.75 37.76
CA ASN A 38 -10.87 2.19 37.47
C ASN A 38 -9.48 2.71 37.85
N ARG A 39 -8.79 2.04 38.78
CA ARG A 39 -7.51 2.48 39.34
C ARG A 39 -6.54 1.32 39.43
N ALA A 40 -5.25 1.62 39.34
CA ALA A 40 -4.17 0.64 39.50
C ALA A 40 -4.17 -0.01 40.89
N ALA A 41 -4.73 0.67 41.90
CA ALA A 41 -4.86 0.14 43.27
C ALA A 41 -5.92 -0.98 43.40
N ASP A 42 -6.88 -1.07 42.48
CA ASP A 42 -7.93 -2.10 42.52
C ASP A 42 -7.42 -3.44 41.96
N ASP A 43 -6.70 -3.39 40.83
CA ASP A 43 -6.06 -4.53 40.18
C ASP A 43 -5.01 -4.03 39.17
N ALA A 44 -3.75 -3.99 39.60
CA ALA A 44 -2.65 -3.51 38.77
C ALA A 44 -2.41 -4.41 37.54
N ALA A 45 -2.57 -5.73 37.69
CA ALA A 45 -2.34 -6.68 36.61
C ALA A 45 -3.46 -6.63 35.57
N GLY A 46 -4.71 -6.61 36.01
CA GLY A 46 -5.87 -6.46 35.14
C GLY A 46 -5.88 -5.13 34.38
N LEU A 47 -5.49 -4.03 35.05
CA LEU A 47 -5.33 -2.73 34.38
C LEU A 47 -4.19 -2.75 33.35
N ALA A 48 -3.07 -3.41 33.64
CA ALA A 48 -1.95 -3.53 32.71
C ALA A 48 -2.33 -4.31 31.43
N VAL A 49 -3.05 -5.44 31.59
CA VAL A 49 -3.55 -6.23 30.45
C VAL A 49 -4.60 -5.44 29.66
N GLY A 50 -5.54 -4.78 30.35
CA GLY A 50 -6.54 -3.91 29.72
C GLY A 50 -5.89 -2.81 28.89
N ASN A 51 -4.91 -2.10 29.45
CA ASN A 51 -4.14 -1.08 28.73
C ASN A 51 -3.38 -1.64 27.53
N LYS A 52 -2.79 -2.85 27.66
CA LYS A 52 -2.14 -3.52 26.52
C LYS A 52 -3.15 -3.80 25.40
N MET A 53 -4.32 -4.35 25.74
CA MET A 53 -5.38 -4.62 24.76
C MET A 53 -5.92 -3.34 24.12
N THR A 54 -6.16 -2.27 24.90
CA THR A 54 -6.58 -0.97 24.35
C THR A 54 -5.54 -0.38 23.41
N ARG A 55 -4.24 -0.51 23.73
CA ARG A 55 -3.16 -0.11 22.82
C ARG A 55 -3.19 -0.92 21.52
N SER A 56 -3.34 -2.24 21.61
CA SER A 56 -3.47 -3.11 20.43
C SER A 56 -4.68 -2.73 19.58
N ILE A 57 -5.85 -2.48 20.17
CA ILE A 57 -7.06 -2.06 19.44
C ILE A 57 -6.81 -0.76 18.67
N LYS A 58 -6.25 0.26 19.33
CA LYS A 58 -5.91 1.53 18.66
C LYS A 58 -4.90 1.32 17.52
N SER A 59 -3.93 0.43 17.72
CA SER A 59 -2.95 0.12 16.69
C SER A 59 -3.59 -0.59 15.49
N TYR A 60 -4.51 -1.53 15.72
CA TYR A 60 -5.27 -2.16 14.63
C TYR A 60 -6.19 -1.18 13.91
N GLU A 61 -6.77 -0.20 14.61
CA GLU A 61 -7.59 0.84 13.99
C GLU A 61 -6.75 1.72 13.03
N ILE A 62 -5.52 2.05 13.41
CA ILE A 62 -4.57 2.74 12.53
C ILE A 62 -4.16 1.82 11.37
N GLY A 63 -3.89 0.55 11.65
CA GLY A 63 -3.58 -0.45 10.63
C GLY A 63 -4.68 -0.59 9.58
N ALA A 64 -5.95 -0.62 9.99
CA ALA A 64 -7.09 -0.66 9.08
C ALA A 64 -7.18 0.61 8.21
N ARG A 65 -6.91 1.79 8.78
CA ARG A 65 -6.82 3.04 8.02
C ARG A 65 -5.65 3.05 7.04
N ASN A 66 -4.50 2.51 7.42
CA ASN A 66 -3.35 2.36 6.51
C ASN A 66 -3.67 1.42 5.35
N SER A 67 -4.36 0.30 5.61
CA SER A 67 -4.85 -0.61 4.57
C SER A 67 -5.83 0.08 3.62
N ALA A 68 -6.74 0.92 4.12
CA ALA A 68 -7.64 1.69 3.28
C ALA A 68 -6.88 2.66 2.36
N ASN A 69 -5.87 3.38 2.88
CA ASN A 69 -5.01 4.24 2.08
C ASN A 69 -4.22 3.44 1.02
N MET A 70 -3.74 2.24 1.37
CA MET A 70 -3.08 1.34 0.43
C MET A 70 -4.02 0.93 -0.71
N ILE A 71 -5.28 0.60 -0.41
CA ILE A 71 -6.28 0.29 -1.45
C ILE A 71 -6.48 1.49 -2.38
N SER A 72 -6.61 2.71 -1.83
CA SER A 72 -6.74 3.92 -2.65
C SER A 72 -5.51 4.18 -3.52
N LEU A 73 -4.30 3.93 -3.00
CA LEU A 73 -3.06 4.03 -3.75
C LEU A 73 -3.03 3.01 -4.89
N LEU A 74 -3.36 1.75 -4.62
CA LEU A 74 -3.39 0.69 -5.61
C LEU A 74 -4.44 0.96 -6.69
N ALA A 75 -5.62 1.46 -6.33
CA ALA A 75 -6.64 1.85 -7.30
C ALA A 75 -6.15 2.98 -8.21
N ALA A 76 -5.41 3.97 -7.68
CA ALA A 76 -4.81 5.01 -8.51
C ALA A 76 -3.77 4.44 -9.48
N ALA A 77 -2.92 3.52 -9.01
CA ALA A 77 -1.99 2.80 -9.87
C ALA A 77 -2.72 1.99 -10.96
N GLU A 78 -3.71 1.19 -10.58
CA GLU A 78 -4.50 0.34 -11.50
C GLU A 78 -5.20 1.14 -12.59
N ASN A 79 -5.80 2.29 -12.25
CA ASN A 79 -6.43 3.17 -13.23
C ASN A 79 -5.43 3.74 -14.26
N SER A 80 -4.21 4.05 -13.83
CA SER A 80 -3.15 4.48 -14.75
C SER A 80 -2.61 3.30 -15.58
N LEU A 81 -2.47 2.12 -14.97
CA LEU A 81 -2.06 0.90 -15.67
C LEU A 81 -3.05 0.51 -16.78
N SER A 82 -4.35 0.63 -16.53
CA SER A 82 -5.38 0.38 -17.54
C SER A 82 -5.21 1.29 -18.76
N GLN A 83 -4.94 2.58 -18.55
CA GLN A 83 -4.69 3.52 -19.66
C GLN A 83 -3.40 3.17 -20.43
N ILE A 84 -2.35 2.75 -19.74
CA ILE A 84 -1.11 2.27 -20.37
C ILE A 84 -1.40 1.02 -21.22
N LEU A 85 -2.21 0.09 -20.73
CA LEU A 85 -2.63 -1.11 -21.47
C LEU A 85 -3.43 -0.75 -22.74
N ASP A 86 -4.36 0.19 -22.65
CA ASP A 86 -5.14 0.62 -23.81
C ASP A 86 -4.24 1.24 -24.89
N MET A 87 -3.25 2.06 -24.50
CA MET A 87 -2.25 2.60 -25.43
C MET A 87 -1.37 1.50 -26.03
N GLN A 88 -0.98 0.49 -25.25
CA GLN A 88 -0.21 -0.66 -25.74
C GLN A 88 -1.00 -1.47 -26.79
N LEU A 89 -2.29 -1.69 -26.55
CA LEU A 89 -3.19 -2.34 -27.50
C LEU A 89 -3.33 -1.50 -28.78
N ARG A 90 -3.43 -0.17 -28.66
CA ARG A 90 -3.42 0.72 -29.82
C ARG A 90 -2.13 0.64 -30.63
N ILE A 91 -0.96 0.60 -29.98
CA ILE A 91 0.33 0.41 -30.66
C ILE A 91 0.33 -0.94 -31.41
N ARG A 92 -0.21 -2.01 -30.81
CA ARG A 92 -0.35 -3.31 -31.47
C ARG A 92 -1.26 -3.25 -32.70
N GLU A 93 -2.38 -2.54 -32.63
CA GLU A 93 -3.25 -2.31 -33.79
C GLU A 93 -2.51 -1.60 -34.93
N LEU A 94 -1.77 -0.53 -34.61
CA LEU A 94 -0.97 0.21 -35.58
C LEU A 94 0.13 -0.67 -36.20
N ALA A 95 0.76 -1.54 -35.42
CA ALA A 95 1.76 -2.49 -35.90
C ALA A 95 1.13 -3.50 -36.89
N VAL A 96 -0.01 -4.09 -36.56
CA VAL A 96 -0.75 -5.00 -37.46
C VAL A 96 -1.20 -4.26 -38.74
N GLN A 97 -1.65 -3.02 -38.61
CA GLN A 97 -2.02 -2.19 -39.75
C GLN A 97 -0.81 -1.91 -40.66
N SER A 98 0.34 -1.56 -40.08
CA SER A 98 1.57 -1.29 -40.83
C SER A 98 2.12 -2.51 -41.59
N ALA A 99 1.87 -3.72 -41.06
CA ALA A 99 2.28 -4.99 -41.67
C ALA A 99 1.46 -5.35 -42.92
N ASN A 100 0.31 -4.69 -43.15
CA ASN A 100 -0.47 -4.92 -44.36
C ASN A 100 0.26 -4.31 -45.58
N GLY A 101 0.42 -5.10 -46.64
CA GLY A 101 1.15 -4.72 -47.86
C GLY A 101 0.46 -3.68 -48.74
N VAL A 102 -0.79 -3.30 -48.43
CA VAL A 102 -1.57 -2.33 -49.20
C VAL A 102 -1.22 -0.87 -48.84
N TYR A 103 -0.63 -0.62 -47.67
CA TYR A 103 -0.24 0.73 -47.24
C TYR A 103 1.05 1.21 -47.90
N THR A 104 1.10 2.51 -48.22
CA THR A 104 2.31 3.12 -48.81
C THR A 104 3.36 3.40 -47.74
N ALA A 105 4.61 3.66 -48.16
CA ALA A 105 5.68 4.05 -47.23
C ALA A 105 5.31 5.31 -46.40
N ARG A 106 4.67 6.31 -47.02
CA ARG A 106 4.19 7.50 -46.29
C ARG A 106 3.11 7.20 -45.27
N ASP A 107 2.25 6.23 -45.53
CA ASP A 107 1.23 5.83 -44.56
C ASP A 107 1.87 5.13 -43.35
N ARG A 108 2.93 4.33 -43.59
CA ARG A 108 3.72 3.73 -42.50
C ARG A 108 4.46 4.78 -41.67
N ASP A 109 5.04 5.80 -42.31
CA ASP A 109 5.68 6.91 -41.59
C ASP A 109 4.67 7.62 -40.66
N ASN A 110 3.43 7.84 -41.11
CA ASN A 110 2.38 8.45 -40.29
C ASN A 110 1.94 7.56 -39.12
N LEU A 111 1.82 6.25 -39.34
CA LEU A 111 1.51 5.27 -38.27
C LEU A 111 2.64 5.20 -37.24
N GLU A 112 3.90 5.33 -37.68
CA GLU A 112 5.06 5.38 -36.80
C GLU A 112 5.02 6.63 -35.90
N ILE A 113 4.70 7.80 -36.46
CA ILE A 113 4.52 9.05 -35.69
C ILE A 113 3.44 8.88 -34.62
N GLU A 114 2.30 8.26 -34.95
CA GLU A 114 1.23 7.97 -33.97
C GLU A 114 1.75 7.06 -32.87
N SER A 115 2.46 5.98 -33.22
CA SER A 115 3.03 5.05 -32.24
C SER A 115 4.07 5.71 -31.32
N ALA A 116 4.92 6.59 -31.86
CA ALA A 116 5.90 7.34 -31.08
C ALA A 116 5.24 8.31 -30.10
N GLY A 117 4.14 8.96 -30.51
CA GLY A 117 3.33 9.81 -29.63
C GLY A 117 2.69 9.03 -28.48
N LEU A 118 2.17 7.83 -28.75
CA LEU A 118 1.62 6.95 -27.71
C LEU A 118 2.70 6.50 -26.71
N ILE A 119 3.89 6.15 -27.18
CA ILE A 119 5.03 5.79 -26.30
C ILE A 119 5.41 6.96 -25.40
N GLN A 120 5.46 8.19 -25.95
CA GLN A 120 5.75 9.39 -25.16
C GLN A 120 4.65 9.66 -24.12
N GLU A 121 3.39 9.42 -24.47
CA GLU A 121 2.27 9.60 -23.54
C GLU A 121 2.26 8.54 -22.43
N MET A 122 2.66 7.30 -22.72
CA MET A 122 2.89 6.26 -21.71
C MET A 122 3.96 6.69 -20.71
N ASP A 123 5.10 7.20 -21.18
CA ASP A 123 6.18 7.72 -20.32
C ASP A 123 5.71 8.90 -19.46
N ARG A 124 4.92 9.80 -20.05
CA ARG A 124 4.32 10.93 -19.34
C ARG A 124 3.39 10.42 -18.24
N LEU A 125 2.49 9.49 -18.54
CA LEU A 125 1.57 8.93 -17.56
C LEU A 125 2.33 8.24 -16.43
N ALA A 126 3.34 7.41 -16.74
CA ALA A 126 4.18 6.77 -15.74
C ALA A 126 4.89 7.76 -14.80
N ALA A 127 5.38 8.90 -15.33
CA ALA A 127 6.03 9.95 -14.54
C ALA A 127 5.04 10.81 -13.72
N HIS A 128 3.79 10.94 -14.17
CA HIS A 128 2.78 11.79 -13.55
C HIS A 128 1.81 11.06 -12.62
N THR A 129 1.73 9.73 -12.66
CA THR A 129 0.94 8.93 -11.71
C THR A 129 1.56 8.98 -10.32
N LYS A 130 0.97 9.83 -9.47
CA LYS A 130 1.41 10.09 -8.10
C LYS A 130 0.26 9.94 -7.13
N PHE A 131 0.55 9.32 -5.99
CA PHE A 131 -0.36 9.31 -4.85
C PHE A 131 0.29 10.03 -3.68
N ASN A 132 -0.34 11.10 -3.20
CA ASN A 132 0.18 11.92 -2.11
C ASN A 132 1.65 12.37 -2.31
N GLY A 133 2.01 12.74 -3.55
CA GLY A 133 3.36 13.18 -3.92
C GLY A 133 4.37 12.06 -4.18
N VAL A 134 4.02 10.79 -3.94
CA VAL A 134 4.87 9.63 -4.23
C VAL A 134 4.55 9.10 -5.63
N SER A 135 5.57 9.01 -6.49
CA SER A 135 5.45 8.36 -7.80
C SER A 135 5.21 6.85 -7.65
N LEU A 136 4.29 6.32 -8.45
CA LEU A 136 3.90 4.90 -8.36
C LEU A 136 4.51 4.02 -9.45
N LEU A 137 4.68 4.55 -10.68
CA LEU A 137 4.98 3.75 -11.88
C LEU A 137 6.40 3.96 -12.43
N ASP A 138 7.21 4.80 -11.80
CA ASP A 138 8.58 5.13 -12.22
C ASP A 138 9.64 4.10 -11.76
N GLY A 139 9.22 3.05 -11.05
CA GLY A 139 10.08 2.02 -10.47
C GLY A 139 10.69 2.38 -9.11
N SER A 140 10.47 3.59 -8.59
CA SER A 140 10.94 3.98 -7.25
C SER A 140 10.08 3.37 -6.12
N PHE A 141 8.88 2.90 -6.48
CA PHE A 141 7.92 2.30 -5.57
C PHE A 141 8.19 0.81 -5.31
N GLU A 142 9.44 0.48 -4.99
CA GLU A 142 9.85 -0.87 -4.65
C GLU A 142 10.02 -1.02 -3.12
N GLY A 143 9.62 -2.18 -2.58
CA GLY A 143 9.87 -2.58 -1.20
C GLY A 143 9.22 -1.69 -0.14
N LYS A 144 8.09 -1.03 -0.48
CA LYS A 144 7.41 -0.13 0.45
C LYS A 144 6.60 -0.95 1.45
N THR A 145 6.90 -0.76 2.73
CA THR A 145 6.23 -1.48 3.82
C THR A 145 5.02 -0.70 4.30
N ILE A 146 3.84 -1.31 4.26
CA ILE A 146 2.62 -0.75 4.83
C ILE A 146 2.29 -1.51 6.11
N GLN A 147 2.31 -0.82 7.24
CA GLN A 147 1.94 -1.40 8.54
C GLN A 147 0.42 -1.58 8.62
N THR A 148 -0.03 -2.82 8.72
CA THR A 148 -1.46 -3.17 8.77
C THR A 148 -1.90 -3.73 10.12
N GLY A 149 -0.95 -4.18 10.96
CA GLY A 149 -1.25 -4.74 12.29
C GLY A 149 -0.65 -3.98 13.46
N ALA A 150 -0.77 -4.57 14.65
CA ALA A 150 -0.41 -3.95 15.93
C ALA A 150 1.04 -4.22 16.36
N PHE A 151 1.70 -5.23 15.78
CA PHE A 151 3.03 -5.66 16.19
C PHE A 151 4.07 -5.42 15.10
N ASN A 152 5.34 -5.36 15.51
CA ASN A 152 6.47 -5.30 14.59
C ASN A 152 6.48 -6.58 13.75
N GLY A 153 6.42 -6.43 12.43
CA GLY A 153 6.33 -7.56 11.49
C GLY A 153 4.97 -7.70 10.82
N ASP A 154 3.90 -7.09 11.37
CA ASP A 154 2.56 -7.10 10.75
C ASP A 154 2.45 -6.02 9.65
N HIS A 155 3.18 -6.23 8.57
CA HIS A 155 3.21 -5.34 7.42
C HIS A 155 3.10 -6.10 6.11
N ILE A 156 2.62 -5.39 5.10
CA ILE A 156 2.60 -5.87 3.72
C ILE A 156 3.74 -5.17 3.00
N LEU A 157 4.58 -5.94 2.30
CA LEU A 157 5.53 -5.39 1.34
C LEU A 157 4.80 -5.17 0.02
N LEU A 158 4.85 -3.95 -0.48
CA LEU A 158 4.31 -3.58 -1.76
C LEU A 158 5.44 -3.08 -2.67
N SER A 159 5.52 -3.69 -3.84
CA SER A 159 6.40 -3.27 -4.92
C SER A 159 5.56 -3.08 -6.17
N ILE A 160 5.68 -1.91 -6.81
CA ILE A 160 5.15 -1.65 -8.14
C ILE A 160 6.34 -1.54 -9.06
N GLU A 161 6.36 -2.37 -10.10
CA GLU A 161 7.46 -2.42 -11.06
C GLU A 161 7.51 -1.13 -11.89
N LYS A 162 8.64 -0.92 -12.55
CA LYS A 162 8.83 0.22 -13.46
C LYS A 162 8.04 0.01 -14.76
N LEU A 163 7.12 0.92 -15.07
CA LEU A 163 6.34 0.91 -16.33
C LEU A 163 6.69 2.11 -17.22
N VAL A 164 7.94 2.24 -17.61
CA VAL A 164 8.35 3.23 -18.62
C VAL A 164 8.63 2.53 -19.95
N SER A 165 8.64 3.27 -21.06
CA SER A 165 8.95 2.78 -22.40
C SER A 165 10.28 2.02 -22.48
N SER A 166 11.27 2.41 -21.66
CA SER A 166 12.57 1.71 -21.57
C SER A 166 12.54 0.35 -20.85
N SER A 167 11.46 0.03 -20.11
CA SER A 167 11.27 -1.28 -19.46
C SER A 167 10.18 -2.12 -20.12
N LEU A 168 9.18 -1.49 -20.75
CA LEU A 168 8.09 -2.16 -21.45
C LEU A 168 8.54 -2.62 -22.85
N GLY A 169 8.28 -3.88 -23.21
CA GLY A 169 8.58 -4.39 -24.56
C GLY A 169 10.02 -4.88 -24.79
N ARG A 170 10.88 -4.89 -23.77
CA ARG A 170 12.19 -5.58 -23.83
C ARG A 170 12.04 -7.10 -23.62
N TYR A 171 11.35 -7.79 -24.53
CA TYR A 171 11.39 -9.26 -24.58
C TYR A 171 12.63 -9.80 -25.31
N TRP A 172 13.47 -8.93 -25.88
CA TRP A 172 14.60 -9.32 -26.73
C TRP A 172 15.96 -8.80 -26.25
N GLU A 173 16.16 -8.63 -24.94
CA GLU A 173 17.48 -8.25 -24.43
C GLU A 173 17.88 -8.97 -23.13
N THR A 174 18.18 -10.26 -23.25
CA THR A 174 19.34 -10.93 -22.63
C THR A 174 19.64 -12.22 -23.39
N THR A 175 19.88 -12.09 -24.68
CA THR A 175 20.85 -12.92 -25.39
C THR A 175 21.57 -11.98 -26.31
N THR A 176 22.75 -11.55 -25.88
CA THR A 176 23.78 -11.05 -26.78
C THR A 176 23.88 -12.04 -27.93
N PHE A 177 23.28 -11.72 -29.09
CA PHE A 177 23.75 -12.30 -30.32
C PHE A 177 25.15 -11.74 -30.50
N THR A 178 26.14 -12.54 -30.12
CA THR A 178 27.47 -12.42 -30.68
C THR A 178 27.32 -12.83 -32.14
N ASN A 179 26.78 -11.92 -32.96
CA ASN A 179 26.69 -12.12 -34.38
C ASN A 179 28.13 -12.04 -34.88
N GLY A 180 28.69 -13.19 -35.22
CA GLY A 180 30.07 -13.32 -35.64
C GLY A 180 30.37 -12.37 -36.80
N GLY A 181 31.40 -11.54 -36.63
CA GLY A 181 32.14 -10.85 -37.68
C GLY A 181 31.33 -10.19 -38.79
N PHE A 182 30.99 -8.90 -38.63
CA PHE A 182 30.67 -8.01 -39.74
C PHE A 182 31.83 -7.04 -40.03
N ASP A 183 33.01 -7.59 -40.32
CA ASP A 183 34.12 -6.87 -40.97
C ASP A 183 33.84 -6.62 -42.48
N ALA A 184 32.61 -6.81 -42.95
CA ALA A 184 32.23 -6.58 -44.33
C ALA A 184 31.51 -5.23 -44.48
N ALA A 185 32.26 -4.21 -44.90
CA ALA A 185 31.71 -2.94 -45.37
C ALA A 185 30.98 -3.16 -46.71
N GLY A 186 29.66 -3.29 -46.67
CA GLY A 186 28.79 -3.33 -47.85
C GLY A 186 27.31 -3.19 -47.46
N PRO A 187 26.43 -2.58 -48.30
CA PRO A 187 25.07 -2.26 -47.93
C PRO A 187 24.22 -3.54 -47.89
N VAL A 188 23.62 -3.83 -46.74
CA VAL A 188 22.74 -4.99 -46.57
C VAL A 188 21.35 -4.65 -47.11
N THR A 189 21.12 -4.94 -48.39
CA THR A 189 19.79 -4.85 -49.01
C THR A 189 19.04 -6.16 -48.83
N SER A 190 18.14 -6.24 -47.84
CA SER A 190 16.85 -6.94 -47.92
C SER A 190 16.17 -6.95 -46.54
N PRO A 191 14.90 -6.50 -46.42
CA PRO A 191 14.13 -6.72 -45.21
C PRO A 191 13.60 -8.17 -45.25
N ALA A 192 14.18 -9.05 -44.43
CA ALA A 192 13.62 -10.37 -44.23
C ALA A 192 12.37 -10.25 -43.35
N ALA A 193 11.22 -10.65 -43.91
CA ALA A 193 9.97 -10.79 -43.20
C ALA A 193 10.10 -11.92 -42.17
N ASP A 194 9.98 -11.59 -40.89
CA ASP A 194 9.55 -12.57 -39.89
C ASP A 194 8.54 -11.92 -38.93
N VAL A 195 7.30 -11.85 -39.41
CA VAL A 195 6.11 -11.69 -38.57
C VAL A 195 5.64 -13.10 -38.22
N SER A 196 6.37 -13.82 -37.36
CA SER A 196 5.89 -15.11 -36.83
C SER A 196 6.46 -15.50 -35.46
N ALA A 197 6.50 -14.57 -34.50
CA ALA A 197 6.62 -14.96 -33.10
C ALA A 197 6.00 -13.92 -32.16
N ILE A 198 4.69 -14.04 -31.93
CA ILE A 198 4.01 -13.49 -30.77
C ILE A 198 3.62 -14.71 -29.90
N PRO A 199 4.16 -14.87 -28.68
CA PRO A 199 3.35 -15.36 -27.57
C PRO A 199 2.38 -14.27 -27.09
#